data_AF-A0A938P6E2-F1
#
_entry.id   AF-A0A938P6E2-F1
#
_cell.length_a   1.000
_cell.length_b   1.000
_cell.length_c   1.000
_cell.angle_alpha   90.00
_cell.angle_beta   90.00
_cell.angle_gamma   90.00
#
_symmetry.space_group_name_H-M   'P 1'
#
loop_
_entity.id
_entity.type
_entity.pdbx_description
1 polymer ?
#
loop_
_entity_poly.entity_id
_entity_poly.type
_entity_poly.pdbx_seq_one_letter_code
_entity_poly.pdbx_strand_id
1 'polypeptide(L)'
;VPHDQYNYQVPEAIIMGKVPAPYLNLENKPLTQRHCNSLLLGYFLRSVRDIEASTLDRLTIEEFFLDASMGSTLAERYVDWLADPSTQSAMRRSLAGILPPGSPISPESAIAVSPASLLSDSDSIFQVHVRSNLDRLREQLQEIEKQMLETTGTERIALARGSNSLERLITQFKEDRLIDFLSSSSWLPGYAFPQDIVKLLVRQTEYGRQMRLQRDREVGISEYAPGAEIVADGFLFTSGGVWFNSKEPDIRQYARCPECRKIDRYLESERPSRVCSRCGTALTGKFLPRFYIRPDGFTTLVTDPVQRPGRSRRPGPRASEVFLLEGAANDDFSLHSVKGVTVAEKQGGRLFLANSGYQFRGYHICRKCGRGFTKTPTGRTHKTPWGTDCSGQTKVLDLAHEICTDILQLRFHDCTPAAPSIVDRAFWLSFVSAFLNGASDALNIDAGDLGGTYHGWSENSYVGELVVYDRIPGGAGHIARIVDNLDQVLNTALVRVRDCKCPDREASCYACLRSYLNQSYWEELKRRPVIEWLGNILGKA
;
A
#
# COMPACT_ATOMS: atom_id res chain seq x y z
N VAL A 1 -13.54 -28.38 4.56
CA VAL A 1 -13.22 -28.15 5.98
C VAL A 1 -12.91 -26.66 6.16
N PRO A 2 -13.59 -25.94 7.07
CA PRO A 2 -13.23 -24.58 7.48
C PRO A 2 -11.78 -24.50 7.95
N HIS A 3 -11.15 -23.31 7.83
CA HIS A 3 -9.73 -23.08 8.18
C HIS A 3 -9.37 -23.66 9.57
N ASP A 4 -10.17 -23.33 10.57
CA ASP A 4 -9.88 -23.68 11.96
C ASP A 4 -9.98 -25.19 12.21
N GLN A 5 -10.90 -25.87 11.53
CA GLN A 5 -11.06 -27.32 11.64
C GLN A 5 -9.94 -28.09 10.93
N TYR A 6 -9.35 -27.54 9.86
CA TYR A 6 -8.21 -28.18 9.19
C TYR A 6 -7.00 -28.25 10.11
N ASN A 7 -6.68 -27.12 10.73
CA ASN A 7 -5.59 -26.99 11.69
C ASN A 7 -5.83 -27.81 12.96
N TYR A 8 -7.08 -27.88 13.42
CA TYR A 8 -7.45 -28.71 14.58
C TYR A 8 -7.39 -30.22 14.30
N GLN A 9 -7.61 -30.66 13.05
CA GLN A 9 -7.53 -32.07 12.66
C GLN A 9 -6.09 -32.60 12.54
N VAL A 10 -5.10 -31.70 12.44
CA VAL A 10 -3.68 -32.05 12.34
C VAL A 10 -2.86 -31.16 13.30
N PRO A 11 -3.09 -31.24 14.62
CA PRO A 11 -2.47 -30.33 15.59
C PRO A 11 -0.95 -30.50 15.66
N GLU A 12 -0.47 -31.70 15.35
CA GLU A 12 0.95 -32.03 15.26
C GLU A 12 1.70 -31.15 14.25
N ALA A 13 1.09 -30.76 13.14
CA ALA A 13 1.71 -29.89 12.14
C ALA A 13 1.92 -28.45 12.64
N ILE A 14 1.19 -28.04 13.68
CA ILE A 14 1.28 -26.70 14.29
C ILE A 14 2.29 -26.70 15.44
N ILE A 15 2.40 -27.83 16.15
CA ILE A 15 3.17 -27.95 17.40
C ILE A 15 4.56 -28.58 17.13
N MET A 16 4.66 -29.50 16.18
CA MET A 16 5.89 -30.18 15.81
C MET A 16 6.43 -29.62 14.49
N GLY A 17 7.51 -28.84 14.60
CA GLY A 17 8.25 -28.33 13.46
C GLY A 17 9.56 -27.71 13.92
N LYS A 18 10.59 -27.78 13.08
CA LYS A 18 11.76 -26.92 13.28
C LYS A 18 11.37 -25.52 12.83
N VAL A 19 11.34 -24.56 13.75
CA VAL A 19 11.21 -23.14 13.39
C VAL A 19 12.52 -22.73 12.72
N PRO A 20 12.53 -22.46 11.39
CA PRO A 20 13.74 -21.98 10.73
C PRO A 20 14.09 -20.59 11.26
N ALA A 21 15.38 -20.25 11.24
CA ALA A 21 15.78 -18.89 11.55
C ALA A 21 15.12 -17.92 10.54
N PRO A 22 14.62 -16.77 11.00
CA PRO A 22 14.04 -15.77 10.10
C PRO A 22 15.12 -15.31 9.11
N TYR A 23 14.74 -15.22 7.84
CA TYR A 23 15.60 -14.64 6.82
C TYR A 23 15.61 -13.12 6.92
N LEU A 24 16.80 -12.52 6.78
CA LEU A 24 16.98 -11.07 6.77
C LEU A 24 17.64 -10.69 5.45
N ASN A 25 16.96 -9.88 4.64
CA ASN A 25 17.53 -9.34 3.41
C ASN A 25 18.49 -8.19 3.72
N LEU A 26 19.79 -8.49 3.79
CA LEU A 26 20.85 -7.50 4.01
C LEU A 26 21.14 -6.63 2.78
N GLU A 27 20.61 -6.98 1.60
CA GLU A 27 20.78 -6.23 0.35
C GLU A 27 19.67 -5.20 0.12
N ASN A 28 18.68 -5.11 1.02
CA ASN A 28 17.63 -4.10 0.93
C ASN A 28 18.18 -2.70 1.25
N LYS A 29 18.39 -1.91 0.20
CA LYS A 29 18.84 -0.50 0.28
C LYS A 29 17.91 0.35 1.15
N PRO A 30 16.59 0.48 0.86
CA PRO A 30 15.68 1.26 1.71
C PRO A 30 15.74 0.89 3.20
N LEU A 31 15.73 -0.41 3.52
CA LEU A 31 15.77 -0.90 4.90
C LEU A 31 17.08 -0.53 5.58
N THR A 32 18.20 -0.77 4.90
CA THR A 32 19.54 -0.42 5.40
C THR A 32 19.64 1.09 5.68
N GLN A 33 19.15 1.94 4.78
CA GLN A 33 19.14 3.39 4.97
C GLN A 33 18.33 3.81 6.20
N ARG A 34 17.18 3.19 6.45
CA ARG A 34 16.35 3.47 7.63
C ARG A 34 17.08 3.12 8.92
N HIS A 35 17.81 1.99 8.96
CA HIS A 35 18.63 1.64 10.13
C HIS A 35 19.79 2.63 10.34
N CYS A 36 20.43 3.08 9.26
CA CYS A 36 21.42 4.16 9.34
C CYS A 36 20.80 5.45 9.91
N ASN A 37 19.63 5.87 9.42
CA ASN A 37 18.92 7.05 9.92
C ASN A 37 18.62 6.94 11.42
N SER A 38 18.16 5.77 11.87
CA SER A 38 17.90 5.51 13.29
C SER A 38 19.16 5.65 14.15
N LEU A 39 20.29 5.12 13.69
CA LEU A 39 21.57 5.28 14.38
C LEU A 39 21.98 6.76 14.44
N LEU A 40 21.98 7.45 13.31
CA LEU A 40 22.40 8.85 13.21
C LEU A 40 21.53 9.76 14.09
N LEU A 41 20.20 9.61 14.01
CA LEU A 41 19.26 10.33 14.87
C LEU A 41 19.52 10.03 16.35
N GLY A 42 19.75 8.76 16.71
CA GLY A 42 20.05 8.37 18.09
C GLY A 42 21.35 8.98 18.63
N TYR A 43 22.40 9.10 17.80
CA TYR A 43 23.63 9.79 18.19
C TYR A 43 23.43 11.30 18.34
N PHE A 44 22.70 11.91 17.41
CA PHE A 44 22.36 13.33 17.49
C PHE A 44 21.60 13.64 18.77
N LEU A 45 20.50 12.93 19.05
CA LEU A 45 19.68 13.17 20.25
C LEU A 45 20.49 13.01 21.54
N ARG A 46 21.44 12.06 21.61
CA ARG A 46 22.35 11.94 22.77
C ARG A 46 23.36 13.08 22.89
N SER A 47 23.64 13.78 21.80
CA SER A 47 24.56 14.94 21.78
C SER A 47 23.89 16.24 22.21
N VAL A 48 22.56 16.31 22.14
CA VAL A 48 21.76 17.44 22.67
C VAL A 48 21.87 17.45 24.19
N ARG A 49 22.34 18.57 24.76
CA ARG A 49 22.58 18.75 26.21
C ARG A 49 21.68 19.79 26.87
N ASP A 50 21.10 20.66 26.06
CA ASP A 50 20.24 21.77 26.42
C ASP A 50 18.77 21.36 26.61
N ILE A 51 18.44 20.09 26.38
CA ILE A 51 17.10 19.50 26.58
C ILE A 51 17.21 18.30 27.50
N GLU A 52 16.27 18.15 28.43
CA GLU A 52 16.22 16.99 29.33
C GLU A 52 16.02 15.68 28.55
N ALA A 53 16.72 14.62 28.96
CA ALA A 53 16.63 13.31 28.31
C ALA A 53 15.19 12.73 28.30
N SER A 54 14.42 12.96 29.36
CA SER A 54 13.01 12.58 29.48
C SER A 54 12.12 13.19 28.39
N THR A 55 12.43 14.43 27.97
CA THR A 55 11.74 15.13 26.89
C THR A 55 12.14 14.56 25.53
N LEU A 56 13.44 14.28 25.35
CA LEU A 56 13.95 13.67 24.11
C LEU A 56 13.32 12.30 23.80
N ASP A 57 13.00 11.51 24.83
CA ASP A 57 12.31 10.21 24.70
C ASP A 57 10.85 10.33 24.23
N ARG A 58 10.26 11.52 24.30
CA ARG A 58 8.83 11.77 23.99
C ARG A 58 8.64 12.87 22.95
N LEU A 59 9.67 13.16 22.15
CA LEU A 59 9.61 14.19 21.12
C LEU A 59 8.37 14.06 20.24
N THR A 60 7.79 15.21 19.97
CA THR A 60 6.65 15.40 19.07
C THR A 60 7.09 16.00 17.74
N ILE A 61 6.18 16.03 16.77
CA ILE A 61 6.44 16.72 15.48
C ILE A 61 6.72 18.20 15.72
N GLU A 62 6.00 18.84 16.65
CA GLU A 62 6.20 20.25 16.98
C GLU A 62 7.59 20.54 17.52
N GLU A 63 8.02 19.85 18.57
CA GLU A 63 9.33 20.05 19.19
C GLU A 63 10.50 19.79 18.23
N PHE A 64 10.34 18.83 17.31
CA PHE A 64 11.43 18.47 16.41
C PHE A 64 11.51 19.34 15.15
N PHE A 65 10.38 19.58 14.48
CA PHE A 65 10.34 20.22 13.17
C PHE A 65 9.88 21.68 13.17
N LEU A 66 9.18 22.15 14.21
CA LEU A 66 8.46 23.42 14.17
C LEU A 66 8.92 24.41 15.25
N ASP A 67 9.33 23.93 16.42
CA ASP A 67 9.79 24.78 17.51
C ASP A 67 11.20 25.32 17.21
N ALA A 68 11.27 26.62 16.93
CA ALA A 68 12.51 27.37 16.73
C ALA A 68 12.75 28.40 17.86
N SER A 69 12.19 28.17 19.06
CA SER A 69 12.35 29.05 20.23
C SER A 69 13.81 29.32 20.61
N MET A 70 14.69 28.36 20.34
CA MET A 70 16.15 28.44 20.54
C MET A 70 16.92 28.90 19.28
N GLY A 71 16.23 29.54 18.33
CA GLY A 71 16.81 30.11 17.10
C GLY A 71 16.87 29.14 15.90
N SER A 72 16.88 27.83 16.15
CA SER A 72 16.78 26.77 15.14
C SER A 72 15.99 25.58 15.69
N THR A 73 15.35 24.84 14.80
CA THR A 73 14.64 23.60 15.12
C THR A 73 15.61 22.45 15.39
N LEU A 74 15.17 21.39 16.09
CA LEU A 74 16.01 20.19 16.26
C LEU A 74 16.33 19.51 14.93
N ALA A 75 15.43 19.56 13.95
CA ALA A 75 15.67 19.06 12.61
C ALA A 75 16.80 19.82 11.89
N GLU A 76 16.83 21.16 11.98
CA GLU A 76 17.94 21.96 11.42
C GLU A 76 19.25 21.68 12.15
N ARG A 77 19.20 21.61 13.49
CA ARG A 77 20.37 21.24 14.30
C ARG A 77 20.90 19.85 13.96
N TYR A 78 20.05 18.90 13.59
CA TYR A 78 20.46 17.58 13.11
C TYR A 78 21.24 17.66 11.79
N VAL A 79 20.76 18.48 10.85
CA VAL A 79 21.44 18.72 9.56
C VAL A 79 22.80 19.37 9.80
N ASP A 80 22.85 20.42 10.62
CA ASP A 80 24.10 21.12 10.95
C ASP A 80 25.09 20.21 11.68
N TRP A 81 24.59 19.39 12.62
CA TRP A 81 25.39 18.41 13.34
C TRP A 81 26.02 17.37 12.39
N LEU A 82 25.28 16.89 11.39
CA LEU A 82 25.83 15.99 10.35
C LEU A 82 26.69 16.69 9.30
N ALA A 83 26.59 18.01 9.16
CA ALA A 83 27.46 18.78 8.28
C ALA A 83 28.87 18.97 8.87
N ASP A 84 29.02 18.90 10.19
CA ASP A 84 30.31 19.04 10.87
C ASP A 84 31.31 17.90 10.47
N PRO A 85 32.52 18.23 9.98
CA PRO A 85 33.49 17.25 9.53
C PRO A 85 33.94 16.24 10.62
N SER A 86 33.96 16.68 11.88
CA SER A 86 34.36 15.80 13.00
C SER A 86 33.26 14.78 13.30
N THR A 87 31.99 15.21 13.28
CA THR A 87 30.82 14.34 13.38
C THR A 87 30.78 13.35 12.22
N GLN A 88 30.95 13.80 10.97
CA GLN A 88 30.96 12.90 9.82
C GLN A 88 32.02 11.82 9.95
N SER A 89 33.23 12.19 10.37
CA SER A 89 34.33 11.24 10.57
C SER A 89 34.01 10.22 11.66
N ALA A 90 33.37 10.64 12.75
CA ALA A 90 32.92 9.74 13.81
C ALA A 90 31.79 8.81 13.33
N MET A 91 30.78 9.35 12.65
CA MET A 91 29.63 8.58 12.16
C MET A 91 30.01 7.61 11.05
N ARG A 92 30.96 7.94 10.18
CA ARG A 92 31.50 7.00 9.17
C ARG A 92 32.08 5.75 9.83
N ARG A 93 32.86 5.91 10.92
CA ARG A 93 33.40 4.79 11.68
C ARG A 93 32.30 3.96 12.34
N SER A 94 31.32 4.62 12.97
CA SER A 94 30.20 3.93 13.61
C SER A 94 29.35 3.15 12.61
N LEU A 95 29.04 3.74 11.45
CA LEU A 95 28.29 3.09 10.37
C LEU A 95 29.08 1.93 9.75
N ALA A 96 30.38 2.10 9.48
CA ALA A 96 31.22 1.03 8.97
C ALA A 96 31.31 -0.18 9.92
N GLY A 97 31.15 0.03 11.23
CA GLY A 97 31.12 -1.06 12.22
C GLY A 97 29.80 -1.83 12.30
N ILE A 98 28.70 -1.27 11.81
CA ILE A 98 27.37 -1.92 11.84
C ILE A 98 26.91 -2.45 10.47
N LEU A 99 27.42 -1.86 9.38
CA LEU A 99 27.05 -2.27 8.04
C LEU A 99 27.71 -3.61 7.70
N PRO A 100 26.94 -4.61 7.24
CA PRO A 100 27.50 -5.91 6.89
C PRO A 100 28.43 -5.78 5.67
N PRO A 101 29.43 -6.69 5.53
CA PRO A 101 30.21 -6.79 4.31
C PRO A 101 29.30 -6.99 3.10
N GLY A 102 29.46 -6.19 2.05
CA GLY A 102 28.58 -6.23 0.88
C GLY A 102 27.29 -5.40 1.01
N SER A 103 27.14 -4.60 2.08
CA SER A 103 26.03 -3.64 2.21
C SER A 103 25.86 -2.82 0.93
N PRO A 104 24.62 -2.65 0.45
CA PRO A 104 24.36 -1.95 -0.80
C PRO A 104 24.48 -0.41 -0.67
N ILE A 105 24.72 0.08 0.55
CA ILE A 105 24.90 1.50 0.89
C ILE A 105 26.23 1.67 1.62
N SER A 106 26.99 2.70 1.24
CA SER A 106 28.22 3.10 1.94
C SER A 106 27.92 4.07 3.10
N PRO A 107 28.79 4.13 4.13
CA PRO A 107 28.67 5.12 5.20
C PRO A 107 28.53 6.57 4.70
N GLU A 108 29.25 6.93 3.64
CA GLU A 108 29.21 8.27 3.03
C GLU A 108 27.85 8.55 2.40
N SER A 109 27.32 7.57 1.64
CA SER A 109 26.00 7.67 1.03
C SER A 109 24.92 7.81 2.10
N ALA A 110 25.02 7.04 3.19
CA ALA A 110 24.04 7.08 4.27
C ALA A 110 24.00 8.44 4.97
N ILE A 111 25.17 9.05 5.23
CA ILE A 111 25.30 10.37 5.85
C ILE A 111 24.78 11.47 4.91
N ALA A 112 24.99 11.35 3.59
CA ALA A 112 24.49 12.32 2.62
C ALA A 112 22.95 12.26 2.47
N VAL A 113 22.39 11.05 2.35
CA VAL A 113 20.96 10.82 2.11
C VAL A 113 20.10 11.13 3.34
N SER A 114 20.62 10.90 4.56
CA SER A 114 19.83 11.05 5.80
C SER A 114 19.24 12.47 6.01
N PRO A 115 20.05 13.56 6.04
CA PRO A 115 19.52 14.91 6.20
C PRO A 115 18.73 15.39 4.98
N ALA A 116 19.16 14.98 3.77
CA ALA A 116 18.51 15.35 2.51
C ALA A 116 17.05 14.84 2.45
N SER A 117 16.86 13.54 2.71
CA SER A 117 15.54 12.91 2.77
C SER A 117 14.68 13.37 3.96
N LEU A 118 15.28 13.87 5.05
CA LEU A 118 14.54 14.34 6.22
C LEU A 118 14.00 15.76 6.04
N LEU A 119 14.83 16.70 5.56
CA LEU A 119 14.56 18.13 5.60
C LEU A 119 14.85 18.90 4.30
N SER A 120 15.98 18.61 3.64
CA SER A 120 16.54 19.51 2.62
C SER A 120 15.91 19.35 1.22
N ASP A 121 15.60 18.12 0.83
CA ASP A 121 15.08 17.85 -0.51
C ASP A 121 13.62 18.30 -0.66
N SER A 122 13.21 18.58 -1.90
CA SER A 122 11.83 19.01 -2.20
C SER A 122 10.79 17.90 -1.92
N ASP A 123 11.21 16.64 -2.00
CA ASP A 123 10.45 15.44 -1.67
C ASP A 123 10.77 14.90 -0.25
N SER A 124 11.47 15.67 0.58
CA SER A 124 11.79 15.28 1.95
C SER A 124 10.56 15.10 2.83
N ILE A 125 10.72 14.33 3.92
CA ILE A 125 9.65 14.05 4.88
C ILE A 125 9.04 15.35 5.42
N PHE A 126 9.87 16.34 5.75
CA PHE A 126 9.38 17.63 6.24
C PHE A 126 8.51 18.35 5.19
N GLN A 127 8.96 18.49 3.95
CA GLN A 127 8.18 19.22 2.93
C GLN A 127 6.88 18.47 2.59
N VAL A 128 6.96 17.16 2.37
CA VAL A 128 5.86 16.34 1.85
C VAL A 128 4.86 15.94 2.92
N HIS A 129 5.29 15.63 4.15
CA HIS A 129 4.40 15.08 5.19
C HIS A 129 4.10 16.04 6.33
N VAL A 130 4.98 17.02 6.62
CA VAL A 130 4.77 18.01 7.70
C VAL A 130 4.20 19.31 7.13
N ARG A 131 4.96 19.98 6.27
CA ARG A 131 4.63 21.32 5.77
C ARG A 131 3.37 21.33 4.93
N SER A 132 3.30 20.49 3.89
CA SER A 132 2.14 20.43 2.99
C SER A 132 0.82 20.16 3.74
N ASN A 133 0.86 19.26 4.73
CA ASN A 133 -0.29 18.90 5.55
C ASN A 133 -0.74 20.06 6.44
N LEU A 134 0.20 20.70 7.15
CA LEU A 134 -0.10 21.85 7.99
C LEU A 134 -0.60 23.05 7.20
N ASP A 135 0.03 23.35 6.07
CA ASP A 135 -0.40 24.43 5.17
C ASP A 135 -1.82 24.17 4.69
N ARG A 136 -2.13 22.92 4.32
CA ARG A 136 -3.48 22.52 3.92
C ARG A 136 -4.53 22.68 5.02
N LEU A 137 -4.21 22.30 6.26
CA LEU A 137 -5.10 22.49 7.41
C LEU A 137 -5.31 23.98 7.72
N ARG A 138 -4.25 24.80 7.64
CA ARG A 138 -4.32 26.25 7.86
C ARG A 138 -5.15 26.96 6.77
N GLU A 139 -5.01 26.57 5.51
CA GLU A 139 -5.87 27.07 4.42
C GLU A 139 -7.36 26.81 4.70
N GLN A 140 -7.70 25.62 5.22
CA GLN A 140 -9.07 25.28 5.58
C GLN A 140 -9.57 26.13 6.75
N LEU A 141 -8.71 26.40 7.74
CA LEU A 141 -9.03 27.24 8.89
C LEU A 141 -9.32 28.68 8.43
N GLN A 142 -8.47 29.25 7.58
CA GLN A 142 -8.67 30.58 6.99
C GLN A 142 -9.97 30.66 6.16
N GLU A 143 -10.35 29.59 5.45
CA GLU A 143 -11.63 29.53 4.73
C GLU A 143 -12.83 29.61 5.68
N ILE A 144 -12.77 28.91 6.81
CA ILE A 144 -13.80 28.98 7.86
C ILE A 144 -13.88 30.37 8.46
N GLU A 145 -12.74 30.92 8.89
CA GLU A 145 -12.67 32.25 9.52
C GLU A 145 -13.26 33.33 8.62
N LYS A 146 -12.95 33.29 7.32
CA LYS A 146 -13.54 34.21 6.33
C LYS A 146 -15.06 34.06 6.24
N GLN A 147 -15.59 32.84 6.11
CA GLN A 147 -17.04 32.61 6.05
C GLN A 147 -17.75 32.98 7.35
N MET A 148 -17.09 32.81 8.50
CA MET A 148 -17.63 33.19 9.81
C MET A 148 -17.83 34.71 9.97
N LEU A 149 -17.02 35.53 9.29
CA LEU A 149 -17.20 36.99 9.28
C LEU A 149 -18.46 37.42 8.52
N GLU A 150 -18.83 36.66 7.49
CA GLU A 150 -19.95 36.95 6.58
C GLU A 150 -21.28 36.33 7.06
N THR A 151 -21.24 35.48 8.10
CA THR A 151 -22.37 34.64 8.50
C THR A 151 -22.81 34.90 9.95
N THR A 152 -24.11 34.81 10.23
CA THR A 152 -24.69 34.99 11.57
C THR A 152 -25.59 33.82 11.97
N GLY A 153 -25.98 33.74 13.25
CA GLY A 153 -26.93 32.75 13.73
C GLY A 153 -26.40 31.30 13.80
N THR A 154 -27.26 30.34 13.50
CA THR A 154 -26.99 28.90 13.62
C THR A 154 -25.87 28.41 12.70
N GLU A 155 -25.71 29.04 11.54
CA GLU A 155 -24.65 28.68 10.59
C GLU A 155 -23.26 29.10 11.09
N ARG A 156 -23.15 30.23 11.79
CA ARG A 156 -21.91 30.62 12.48
C ARG A 156 -21.52 29.62 13.57
N ILE A 157 -22.49 29.05 14.29
CA ILE A 157 -22.24 28.00 15.29
C ILE A 157 -21.72 26.72 14.61
N ALA A 158 -22.27 26.35 13.45
CA ALA A 158 -21.79 25.20 12.69
C ALA A 158 -20.35 25.40 12.18
N LEU A 159 -20.03 26.59 11.67
CA LEU A 159 -18.68 26.95 11.24
C LEU A 159 -17.68 26.96 12.41
N ALA A 160 -18.09 27.46 13.59
CA ALA A 160 -17.25 27.41 14.79
C ALA A 160 -16.90 25.97 15.20
N ARG A 161 -17.83 25.00 15.05
CA ARG A 161 -17.52 23.57 15.25
C ARG A 161 -16.49 23.07 14.23
N GLY A 162 -16.57 23.54 12.99
CA GLY A 162 -15.57 23.28 11.95
C GLY A 162 -14.18 23.84 12.31
N SER A 163 -14.11 25.07 12.82
CA SER A 163 -12.85 25.71 13.29
C SER A 163 -12.21 24.88 14.40
N ASN A 164 -12.98 24.58 15.45
CA ASN A 164 -12.52 23.77 16.58
C ASN A 164 -12.06 22.38 16.13
N SER A 165 -12.72 21.79 15.13
CA SER A 165 -12.32 20.52 14.53
C SER A 165 -10.94 20.59 13.88
N LEU A 166 -10.69 21.63 13.07
CA LEU A 166 -9.41 21.83 12.38
C LEU A 166 -8.29 22.17 13.35
N GLU A 167 -8.51 23.08 14.30
CA GLU A 167 -7.55 23.42 15.35
C GLU A 167 -7.13 22.16 16.10
N ARG A 168 -8.09 21.33 16.47
CA ARG A 168 -7.79 20.05 17.13
C ARG A 168 -7.00 19.10 16.24
N LEU A 169 -7.30 18.99 14.95
CA LEU A 169 -6.51 18.16 14.02
C LEU A 169 -5.08 18.68 13.89
N ILE A 170 -4.88 20.00 13.87
CA ILE A 170 -3.55 20.63 13.85
C ILE A 170 -2.79 20.30 15.15
N THR A 171 -3.42 20.47 16.31
CA THR A 171 -2.82 20.12 17.61
C THR A 171 -2.47 18.64 17.68
N GLN A 172 -3.39 17.76 17.29
CA GLN A 172 -3.14 16.31 17.27
C GLN A 172 -1.97 15.93 16.36
N PHE A 173 -1.88 16.55 15.18
CA PHE A 173 -0.75 16.31 14.29
C PHE A 173 0.56 16.81 14.89
N LYS A 174 0.57 18.00 15.49
CA LYS A 174 1.75 18.57 16.16
C LYS A 174 2.24 17.71 17.33
N GLU A 175 1.30 17.19 18.12
CA GLU A 175 1.56 16.34 19.28
C GLU A 175 1.81 14.85 18.93
N ASP A 176 1.69 14.45 17.66
CA ASP A 176 2.03 13.08 17.24
C ASP A 176 3.49 12.79 17.60
N ARG A 177 3.74 11.60 18.16
CA ARG A 177 5.10 11.17 18.54
C ARG A 177 5.99 11.11 17.31
N LEU A 178 7.18 11.73 17.41
CA LEU A 178 8.16 11.80 16.33
C LEU A 178 8.55 10.41 15.82
N ILE A 179 8.78 9.46 16.73
CA ILE A 179 9.19 8.09 16.34
C ILE A 179 8.08 7.37 15.56
N ASP A 180 6.82 7.50 15.99
CA ASP A 180 5.66 6.92 15.30
C ASP A 180 5.52 7.57 13.90
N PHE A 181 5.66 8.90 13.83
CA PHE A 181 5.59 9.66 12.59
C PHE A 181 6.68 9.26 11.60
N LEU A 182 7.96 9.32 11.99
CA LEU A 182 9.08 8.99 11.11
C LEU A 182 9.10 7.52 10.69
N SER A 183 8.60 6.61 11.53
CA SER A 183 8.37 5.21 11.14
C SER A 183 7.25 5.10 10.10
N SER A 184 6.12 5.79 10.29
CA SER A 184 4.99 5.75 9.34
C SER A 184 5.31 6.39 8.00
N SER A 185 6.25 7.34 7.98
CA SER A 185 6.79 7.97 6.77
C SER A 185 7.98 7.21 6.17
N SER A 186 8.26 5.99 6.63
CA SER A 186 9.33 5.14 6.10
C SER A 186 10.75 5.72 6.19
N TRP A 187 10.99 6.69 7.08
CA TRP A 187 12.32 7.27 7.32
C TRP A 187 13.09 6.52 8.42
N LEU A 188 12.37 6.02 9.44
CA LEU A 188 12.88 5.07 10.43
C LEU A 188 12.42 3.62 10.13
N PRO A 189 13.10 2.60 10.70
CA PRO A 189 12.60 1.23 10.66
C PRO A 189 11.31 1.11 11.47
N GLY A 190 10.29 0.46 10.90
CA GLY A 190 9.05 0.15 11.61
C GLY A 190 9.10 -1.24 12.24
N TYR A 191 8.75 -1.35 13.52
CA TYR A 191 8.79 -2.62 14.27
C TYR A 191 7.52 -3.48 14.14
N ALA A 192 6.40 -2.96 13.63
CA ALA A 192 5.18 -3.74 13.32
C ALA A 192 4.17 -2.93 12.47
N PHE A 193 3.73 -3.49 11.31
CA PHE A 193 2.56 -3.12 10.49
C PHE A 193 2.45 -1.67 9.95
N PRO A 194 1.61 -1.44 8.93
CA PRO A 194 1.98 -1.25 7.51
C PRO A 194 2.88 -0.03 7.22
N GLN A 195 3.69 -0.06 6.14
CA GLN A 195 4.59 1.06 5.82
C GLN A 195 3.95 2.18 5.01
N ASP A 196 2.93 1.87 4.20
CA ASP A 196 2.25 2.86 3.36
C ASP A 196 0.83 3.11 3.88
N ILE A 197 0.74 3.90 4.95
CA ILE A 197 -0.49 4.08 5.75
C ILE A 197 -1.36 5.21 5.17
N VAL A 198 -2.67 5.02 5.24
CA VAL A 198 -3.67 6.10 5.14
C VAL A 198 -4.42 6.27 6.46
N LYS A 199 -4.65 7.54 6.84
CA LYS A 199 -5.41 7.90 8.05
C LYS A 199 -6.86 8.24 7.70
N LEU A 200 -7.82 7.91 8.58
CA LEU A 200 -9.16 8.49 8.58
C LEU A 200 -9.24 9.62 9.60
N LEU A 201 -9.29 10.85 9.12
CA LEU A 201 -9.40 12.06 9.95
C LEU A 201 -10.82 12.18 10.52
N VAL A 202 -10.95 12.06 11.84
CA VAL A 202 -12.24 12.18 12.54
C VAL A 202 -12.49 13.63 12.89
N ARG A 203 -13.44 14.26 12.19
CA ARG A 203 -13.76 15.68 12.37
C ARG A 203 -14.68 15.97 13.55
N GLN A 204 -15.34 14.97 14.11
CA GLN A 204 -16.15 15.13 15.32
C GLN A 204 -15.24 15.25 16.56
N THR A 205 -15.21 16.44 17.17
CA THR A 205 -14.26 16.83 18.23
C THR A 205 -14.38 16.01 19.50
N GLU A 206 -15.58 15.51 19.81
CA GLU A 206 -15.87 14.72 21.01
C GLU A 206 -15.20 13.33 20.98
N TYR A 207 -14.91 12.79 19.79
CA TYR A 207 -14.55 11.38 19.62
C TYR A 207 -13.11 11.15 19.14
N GLY A 208 -12.50 12.14 18.45
CA GLY A 208 -11.18 11.90 17.83
C GLY A 208 -9.95 11.84 18.76
N ARG A 209 -10.05 12.00 20.10
CA ARG A 209 -8.86 12.08 20.98
C ARG A 209 -8.17 10.73 21.21
N GLN A 210 -8.85 9.61 21.00
CA GLN A 210 -8.34 8.26 21.33
C GLN A 210 -8.26 7.30 20.13
N MET A 211 -8.61 7.74 18.92
CA MET A 211 -8.78 6.83 17.78
C MET A 211 -7.63 6.93 16.77
N ARG A 212 -6.71 5.95 16.81
CA ARG A 212 -5.70 5.75 15.76
C ARG A 212 -6.31 4.98 14.58
N LEU A 213 -7.07 5.68 13.72
CA LEU A 213 -7.68 5.09 12.52
C LEU A 213 -6.69 5.08 11.36
N GLN A 214 -5.82 4.07 11.38
CA GLN A 214 -4.74 3.87 10.44
C GLN A 214 -4.86 2.49 9.78
N ARG A 215 -4.68 2.45 8.46
CA ARG A 215 -4.67 1.21 7.66
C ARG A 215 -3.61 1.27 6.60
N ASP A 216 -3.10 0.10 6.22
CA ASP A 216 -2.33 -0.08 4.99
C ASP A 216 -3.15 0.46 3.81
N ARG A 217 -2.53 1.18 2.86
CA ARG A 217 -3.28 1.80 1.76
C ARG A 217 -3.99 0.77 0.88
N GLU A 218 -3.45 -0.44 0.68
CA GLU A 218 -4.13 -1.52 -0.07
C GLU A 218 -5.52 -1.81 0.53
N VAL A 219 -5.62 -1.81 1.86
CA VAL A 219 -6.89 -2.04 2.58
C VAL A 219 -7.67 -0.74 2.78
N GLY A 220 -6.98 0.36 3.05
CA GLY A 220 -7.54 1.64 3.44
C GLY A 220 -8.35 2.30 2.33
N ILE A 221 -7.97 2.13 1.05
CA ILE A 221 -8.77 2.62 -0.08
C ILE A 221 -10.13 1.90 -0.20
N SER A 222 -10.31 0.78 0.49
CA SER A 222 -11.59 0.09 0.64
C SER A 222 -12.29 0.43 1.94
N GLU A 223 -11.62 0.23 3.08
CA GLU A 223 -12.23 0.39 4.41
C GLU A 223 -12.66 1.82 4.70
N TYR A 224 -11.89 2.80 4.22
CA TYR A 224 -12.13 4.23 4.44
C TYR A 224 -12.73 4.95 3.23
N ALA A 225 -13.14 4.21 2.20
CA ALA A 225 -13.72 4.81 1.00
C ALA A 225 -15.00 5.62 1.32
N PRO A 226 -15.30 6.71 0.58
CA PRO A 226 -16.50 7.52 0.83
C PRO A 226 -17.80 6.69 0.85
N GLY A 227 -18.58 6.85 1.91
CA GLY A 227 -19.81 6.11 2.17
C GLY A 227 -19.64 4.75 2.84
N ALA A 228 -18.42 4.35 3.19
CA ALA A 228 -18.16 3.21 4.08
C ALA A 228 -18.41 3.58 5.55
N GLU A 229 -18.90 2.62 6.33
CA GLU A 229 -19.12 2.77 7.77
C GLU A 229 -18.01 2.05 8.57
N ILE A 230 -17.39 2.77 9.50
CA ILE A 230 -16.25 2.34 10.31
C ILE A 230 -16.68 2.29 11.77
N VAL A 231 -16.41 1.16 12.43
CA VAL A 231 -16.65 1.01 13.87
C VAL A 231 -15.35 1.28 14.61
N ALA A 232 -15.36 2.26 15.51
CA ALA A 232 -14.22 2.64 16.32
C ALA A 232 -14.69 3.06 17.72
N ASP A 233 -14.07 2.48 18.76
CA ASP A 233 -14.37 2.79 20.16
C ASP A 233 -15.86 2.68 20.53
N GLY A 234 -16.56 1.69 19.97
CA GLY A 234 -18.01 1.51 20.20
C GLY A 234 -18.91 2.52 19.47
N PHE A 235 -18.35 3.34 18.58
CA PHE A 235 -19.08 4.27 17.73
C PHE A 235 -18.99 3.90 16.26
N LEU A 236 -19.99 4.33 15.48
CA LEU A 236 -20.11 4.16 14.04
C LEU A 236 -19.87 5.51 13.36
N PHE A 237 -18.84 5.56 12.52
CA PHE A 237 -18.48 6.72 11.71
C PHE A 237 -18.69 6.43 10.23
N THR A 238 -19.07 7.44 9.46
CA THR A 238 -19.14 7.34 8.01
C THR A 238 -18.01 8.13 7.38
N SER A 239 -17.22 7.50 6.51
CA SER A 239 -16.25 8.23 5.70
C SER A 239 -16.99 9.10 4.68
N GLY A 240 -16.67 10.38 4.62
CA GLY A 240 -17.38 11.34 3.78
C GLY A 240 -16.54 11.99 2.68
N GLY A 241 -15.25 11.69 2.62
CA GLY A 241 -14.37 12.26 1.61
C GLY A 241 -12.95 11.70 1.66
N VAL A 242 -12.19 12.10 0.66
CA VAL A 242 -10.74 11.86 0.58
C VAL A 242 -9.99 13.07 1.11
N TRP A 243 -8.81 12.81 1.66
CA TRP A 243 -7.85 13.82 2.02
C TRP A 243 -6.69 13.78 1.03
N PHE A 244 -6.22 14.97 0.64
CA PHE A 244 -5.02 15.16 -0.16
C PHE A 244 -4.25 16.38 0.37
N ASN A 245 -2.94 16.23 0.49
CA ASN A 245 -2.04 17.26 1.01
C ASN A 245 -1.83 18.38 0.00
N SER A 246 -1.76 18.04 -1.28
CA SER A 246 -1.60 19.00 -2.38
C SER A 246 -2.85 19.86 -2.57
N LYS A 247 -2.67 21.12 -2.95
CA LYS A 247 -3.80 22.03 -3.26
C LYS A 247 -4.66 21.50 -4.41
N GLU A 248 -4.02 20.89 -5.40
CA GLU A 248 -4.66 20.19 -6.49
C GLU A 248 -4.35 18.70 -6.41
N PRO A 249 -5.38 17.83 -6.49
CA PRO A 249 -5.17 16.39 -6.48
C PRO A 249 -4.49 15.92 -7.78
N ASP A 250 -3.50 15.03 -7.67
CA ASP A 250 -2.92 14.31 -8.82
C ASP A 250 -3.94 13.28 -9.34
N ILE A 251 -4.75 13.73 -10.28
CA ILE A 251 -5.73 12.91 -10.98
C ILE A 251 -5.04 12.30 -12.21
N ARG A 252 -5.23 11.00 -12.40
CA ARG A 252 -4.70 10.27 -13.54
C ARG A 252 -5.76 9.41 -14.18
N GLN A 253 -5.44 8.83 -15.32
CA GLN A 253 -6.29 7.88 -16.02
C GLN A 253 -5.64 6.50 -16.05
N TYR A 254 -6.47 5.47 -16.01
CA TYR A 254 -6.03 4.10 -16.23
C TYR A 254 -7.03 3.34 -17.10
N ALA A 255 -6.54 2.35 -17.85
CA ALA A 255 -7.38 1.45 -18.63
C ALA A 255 -6.93 0.01 -18.42
N ARG A 256 -7.89 -0.90 -18.22
CA ARG A 256 -7.64 -2.33 -18.07
C ARG A 256 -8.13 -3.09 -19.28
N CYS A 257 -7.25 -3.83 -19.93
CA CYS A 257 -7.65 -4.76 -20.98
C CYS A 257 -8.49 -5.93 -20.40
N PRO A 258 -9.65 -6.26 -20.99
CA PRO A 258 -10.43 -7.43 -20.57
C PRO A 258 -9.75 -8.77 -20.88
N GLU A 259 -8.94 -8.83 -21.94
CA GLU A 259 -8.33 -10.06 -22.43
C GLU A 259 -6.94 -10.30 -21.81
N CYS A 260 -5.94 -9.48 -22.16
CA CYS A 260 -4.58 -9.66 -21.66
C CYS A 260 -4.34 -9.10 -20.25
N ARG A 261 -5.34 -8.43 -19.65
CA ARG A 261 -5.29 -7.87 -18.29
C ARG A 261 -4.22 -6.80 -18.05
N LYS A 262 -3.55 -6.32 -19.10
CA LYS A 262 -2.63 -5.17 -19.01
C LYS A 262 -3.35 -3.93 -18.49
N ILE A 263 -2.68 -3.19 -17.60
CA ILE A 263 -3.05 -1.84 -17.21
C ILE A 263 -2.16 -0.86 -17.96
N ASP A 264 -2.79 0.13 -18.59
CA ASP A 264 -2.12 1.32 -19.10
C ASP A 264 -2.50 2.53 -18.24
N ARG A 265 -1.52 3.42 -18.01
CA ARG A 265 -1.66 4.65 -17.21
C ARG A 265 -1.40 5.87 -18.09
N TYR A 266 -2.18 6.91 -17.87
CA TYR A 266 -2.15 8.16 -18.64
C TYR A 266 -2.32 9.37 -17.71
N LEU A 267 -1.85 10.53 -18.14
CA LEU A 267 -2.11 11.80 -17.45
C LEU A 267 -3.60 12.20 -17.56
N GLU A 268 -4.09 13.09 -16.69
CA GLU A 268 -5.48 13.59 -16.76
C GLU A 268 -5.80 14.26 -18.11
N SER A 269 -4.84 14.96 -18.70
CA SER A 269 -4.98 15.74 -19.94
C SER A 269 -4.88 14.90 -21.21
N GLU A 270 -4.35 13.68 -21.12
CA GLU A 270 -4.18 12.79 -22.26
C GLU A 270 -5.52 12.24 -22.75
N ARG A 271 -5.56 11.89 -24.04
CA ARG A 271 -6.67 11.15 -24.65
C ARG A 271 -6.24 9.70 -24.86
N PRO A 272 -6.58 8.79 -23.95
CA PRO A 272 -6.11 7.42 -24.06
C PRO A 272 -6.72 6.72 -25.27
N SER A 273 -5.95 5.81 -25.86
CA SER A 273 -6.46 4.93 -26.92
C SER A 273 -7.62 4.07 -26.40
N ARG A 274 -8.60 3.80 -27.25
CA ARG A 274 -9.67 2.82 -26.98
C ARG A 274 -9.29 1.40 -27.40
N VAL A 275 -8.00 1.15 -27.57
CA VAL A 275 -7.43 -0.13 -27.95
C VAL A 275 -6.30 -0.44 -26.98
N CYS A 276 -6.24 -1.69 -26.52
CA CYS A 276 -5.15 -2.15 -25.65
C CYS A 276 -3.80 -2.01 -26.36
N SER A 277 -2.83 -1.39 -25.68
CA SER A 277 -1.47 -1.19 -26.20
C SER A 277 -0.65 -2.47 -26.34
N ARG A 278 -1.15 -3.62 -25.86
CA ARG A 278 -0.46 -4.92 -25.94
C ARG A 278 -1.14 -5.85 -26.93
N CYS A 279 -2.39 -6.25 -26.69
CA CYS A 279 -3.05 -7.26 -27.52
C CYS A 279 -4.00 -6.70 -28.59
N GLY A 280 -4.07 -5.37 -28.75
CA GLY A 280 -4.94 -4.75 -29.77
C GLY A 280 -6.45 -4.90 -29.51
N THR A 281 -6.88 -5.43 -28.37
CA THR A 281 -8.32 -5.55 -28.05
C THR A 281 -8.98 -4.18 -27.88
N ALA A 282 -10.14 -4.00 -28.50
CA ALA A 282 -10.96 -2.80 -28.33
C ALA A 282 -11.53 -2.70 -26.90
N LEU A 283 -11.31 -1.56 -26.26
CA LEU A 283 -11.79 -1.24 -24.93
C LEU A 283 -13.20 -0.65 -25.03
N THR A 284 -14.19 -1.32 -24.45
CA THR A 284 -15.61 -0.93 -24.51
C THR A 284 -16.27 -0.97 -23.14
N GLY A 285 -17.36 -0.23 -22.98
CA GLY A 285 -18.17 -0.21 -21.75
C GLY A 285 -17.34 0.09 -20.49
N LYS A 286 -17.35 -0.82 -19.53
CA LYS A 286 -16.64 -0.70 -18.25
C LYS A 286 -15.11 -0.74 -18.35
N PHE A 287 -14.56 -1.14 -19.51
CA PHE A 287 -13.12 -1.23 -19.77
C PHE A 287 -12.55 0.02 -20.45
N LEU A 288 -13.39 1.02 -20.75
CA LEU A 288 -12.92 2.33 -21.19
C LEU A 288 -12.03 2.98 -20.12
N PRO A 289 -11.10 3.87 -20.51
CA PRO A 289 -10.26 4.60 -19.58
C PRO A 289 -11.06 5.30 -18.49
N ARG A 290 -10.61 5.16 -17.24
CA ARG A 290 -11.24 5.69 -16.03
C ARG A 290 -10.29 6.63 -15.32
N PHE A 291 -10.83 7.67 -14.71
CA PHE A 291 -10.05 8.56 -13.86
C PHE A 291 -9.88 7.96 -12.47
N TYR A 292 -8.72 8.18 -11.86
CA TYR A 292 -8.44 7.76 -10.50
C TYR A 292 -7.60 8.80 -9.75
N ILE A 293 -7.57 8.66 -8.43
CA ILE A 293 -6.72 9.43 -7.52
C ILE A 293 -6.06 8.48 -6.52
N ARG A 294 -4.82 8.77 -6.12
CA ARG A 294 -4.19 8.16 -4.94
C ARG A 294 -4.49 9.05 -3.72
N PRO A 295 -5.34 8.62 -2.77
CA PRO A 295 -5.65 9.42 -1.60
C PRO A 295 -4.49 9.41 -0.58
N ASP A 296 -4.15 10.58 -0.04
CA ASP A 296 -3.20 10.69 1.08
C ASP A 296 -3.86 10.31 2.42
N GLY A 297 -5.19 10.39 2.47
CA GLY A 297 -5.99 9.92 3.59
C GLY A 297 -7.49 10.03 3.29
N PHE A 298 -8.29 9.95 4.34
CA PHE A 298 -9.74 10.04 4.30
C PHE A 298 -10.24 10.93 5.43
N THR A 299 -11.48 11.38 5.35
CA THR A 299 -12.06 12.25 6.37
C THR A 299 -13.54 11.93 6.60
N THR A 300 -13.96 11.99 7.86
CA THR A 300 -15.38 12.12 8.21
C THR A 300 -15.84 13.55 7.97
N LEU A 301 -17.12 13.82 8.20
CA LEU A 301 -17.74 15.12 7.98
C LEU A 301 -18.13 15.70 9.34
N VAL A 302 -17.78 16.97 9.59
CA VAL A 302 -18.08 17.61 10.89
C VAL A 302 -19.58 17.66 11.19
N THR A 303 -20.42 17.63 10.15
CA THR A 303 -21.88 17.68 10.23
C THR A 303 -22.53 16.32 10.46
N ASP A 304 -21.81 15.22 10.21
CA ASP A 304 -22.41 13.89 10.25
C ASP A 304 -22.56 13.40 11.70
N PRO A 305 -23.74 12.86 12.07
CA PRO A 305 -23.96 12.35 13.40
C PRO A 305 -23.14 11.07 13.63
N VAL A 306 -22.59 10.95 14.84
CA VAL A 306 -21.95 9.71 15.30
C VAL A 306 -23.02 8.83 15.94
N GLN A 307 -23.06 7.56 15.55
CA GLN A 307 -24.08 6.60 16.01
C GLN A 307 -23.43 5.46 16.79
N ARG A 308 -24.23 4.65 17.49
CA ARG A 308 -23.77 3.35 18.01
C ARG A 308 -23.91 2.28 16.92
N PRO A 309 -22.98 1.32 16.82
CA PRO A 309 -23.07 0.26 15.81
C PRO A 309 -24.29 -0.62 16.06
N GLY A 310 -25.05 -0.88 14.99
CA GLY A 310 -26.11 -1.88 15.00
C GLY A 310 -25.58 -3.30 14.77
N ARG A 311 -26.48 -4.25 14.47
CA ARG A 311 -26.11 -5.64 14.11
C ARG A 311 -25.36 -5.75 12.78
N SER A 312 -25.53 -4.77 11.90
CA SER A 312 -24.89 -4.68 10.60
C SER A 312 -24.33 -3.28 10.39
N ARG A 313 -23.23 -3.21 9.66
CA ARG A 313 -22.68 -1.97 9.09
C ARG A 313 -22.60 -2.11 7.57
N ARG A 314 -22.49 -1.00 6.87
CA ARG A 314 -22.14 -0.95 5.45
C ARG A 314 -20.62 -1.04 5.29
N PRO A 315 -20.05 -2.22 4.94
CA PRO A 315 -18.62 -2.33 4.72
C PRO A 315 -18.22 -1.54 3.48
N GLY A 316 -16.99 -1.06 3.44
CA GLY A 316 -16.43 -0.46 2.24
C GLY A 316 -16.47 -1.41 1.03
N PRO A 317 -16.58 -0.89 -0.19
CA PRO A 317 -16.54 -1.71 -1.39
C PRO A 317 -15.15 -2.31 -1.56
N ARG A 318 -15.10 -3.53 -2.09
CA ARG A 318 -13.84 -4.25 -2.31
C ARG A 318 -13.05 -3.58 -3.42
N ALA A 319 -11.75 -3.43 -3.22
CA ALA A 319 -10.82 -3.08 -4.27
C ALA A 319 -10.77 -4.19 -5.33
N SER A 320 -10.24 -3.85 -6.50
CA SER A 320 -9.88 -4.81 -7.52
C SER A 320 -8.79 -5.75 -7.01
N GLU A 321 -8.59 -6.84 -7.73
CA GLU A 321 -7.32 -7.56 -7.71
C GLU A 321 -6.15 -6.64 -8.11
N VAL A 322 -4.93 -7.09 -7.81
CA VAL A 322 -3.69 -6.39 -8.15
C VAL A 322 -3.28 -6.73 -9.57
N PHE A 323 -2.84 -5.71 -10.32
CA PHE A 323 -2.36 -5.83 -11.69
C PHE A 323 -0.92 -5.36 -11.81
N LEU A 324 -0.17 -5.97 -12.73
CA LEU A 324 1.15 -5.46 -13.09
C LEU A 324 1.01 -4.18 -13.93
N LEU A 325 1.61 -3.10 -13.46
CA LEU A 325 1.72 -1.82 -14.18
C LEU A 325 3.05 -1.72 -14.92
N GLU A 326 4.15 -2.04 -14.23
CA GLU A 326 5.50 -1.96 -14.80
C GLU A 326 6.36 -3.12 -14.31
N GLY A 327 6.81 -3.99 -15.22
CA GLY A 327 7.60 -5.18 -14.94
C GLY A 327 9.01 -5.16 -15.52
N ALA A 328 9.68 -6.30 -15.46
CA ALA A 328 10.96 -6.60 -16.10
C ALA A 328 10.86 -6.43 -17.63
N ALA A 329 11.95 -5.95 -18.23
CA ALA A 329 12.06 -5.88 -19.68
C ALA A 329 12.22 -7.29 -20.26
N ASN A 330 11.95 -7.45 -21.57
CA ASN A 330 12.09 -8.75 -22.21
C ASN A 330 13.52 -9.30 -22.18
N ASP A 331 14.51 -8.40 -22.19
CA ASP A 331 15.93 -8.75 -22.18
C ASP A 331 16.42 -9.21 -20.79
N ASP A 332 15.64 -8.98 -19.73
CA ASP A 332 15.97 -9.39 -18.36
C ASP A 332 15.62 -10.86 -18.08
N PHE A 333 14.94 -11.53 -19.02
CA PHE A 333 14.50 -12.92 -18.84
C PHE A 333 15.63 -13.90 -19.11
N SER A 334 15.84 -14.82 -18.17
CA SER A 334 16.77 -15.93 -18.28
C SER A 334 16.04 -17.27 -18.32
N LEU A 335 16.61 -18.24 -19.02
CA LEU A 335 16.05 -19.59 -19.11
C LEU A 335 16.25 -20.31 -17.77
N HIS A 336 15.18 -20.90 -17.25
CA HIS A 336 15.21 -21.72 -16.04
C HIS A 336 15.55 -23.20 -16.37
N SER A 337 15.90 -23.99 -15.35
CA SER A 337 16.21 -25.42 -15.48
C SER A 337 15.03 -26.23 -16.04
N VAL A 338 13.80 -25.83 -15.69
CA VAL A 338 12.56 -26.39 -16.24
C VAL A 338 12.38 -25.94 -17.68
N LYS A 339 12.30 -26.92 -18.60
CA LYS A 339 12.15 -26.67 -20.04
C LYS A 339 10.93 -25.79 -20.32
N GLY A 340 11.16 -24.69 -21.02
CA GLY A 340 10.12 -23.75 -21.44
C GLY A 340 9.71 -22.71 -20.38
N VAL A 341 10.41 -22.66 -19.25
CA VAL A 341 10.22 -21.62 -18.24
C VAL A 341 11.33 -20.59 -18.34
N THR A 342 10.99 -19.31 -18.42
CA THR A 342 11.92 -18.20 -18.20
C THR A 342 11.49 -17.39 -17.01
N VAL A 343 12.50 -16.83 -16.35
CA VAL A 343 12.38 -16.09 -15.11
C VAL A 343 13.03 -14.73 -15.26
N ALA A 344 12.38 -13.69 -14.74
CA ALA A 344 12.97 -12.38 -14.52
C ALA A 344 12.60 -11.88 -13.13
N GLU A 345 13.58 -11.26 -12.47
CA GLU A 345 13.40 -10.50 -11.24
C GLU A 345 13.51 -9.01 -11.57
N LYS A 346 12.63 -8.19 -11.00
CA LYS A 346 12.76 -6.73 -11.05
C LYS A 346 12.61 -6.13 -9.67
N GLN A 347 13.66 -5.43 -9.23
CA GLN A 347 13.59 -4.57 -8.06
C GLN A 347 12.74 -3.33 -8.36
N GLY A 348 11.83 -2.98 -7.46
CA GLY A 348 10.96 -1.81 -7.63
C GLY A 348 9.98 -1.92 -8.81
N GLY A 349 9.47 -3.12 -9.08
CA GLY A 349 8.31 -3.33 -9.95
C GLY A 349 7.10 -2.54 -9.46
N ARG A 350 6.26 -2.09 -10.40
CA ARG A 350 5.06 -1.31 -10.07
C ARG A 350 3.81 -2.13 -10.29
N LEU A 351 2.98 -2.18 -9.27
CA LEU A 351 1.67 -2.84 -9.29
C LEU A 351 0.58 -1.81 -9.07
N PHE A 352 -0.64 -2.13 -9.52
CA PHE A 352 -1.77 -1.24 -9.47
C PHE A 352 -3.01 -1.97 -8.96
N LEU A 353 -3.72 -1.36 -8.02
CA LEU A 353 -5.07 -1.76 -7.64
C LEU A 353 -5.97 -0.54 -7.51
N ALA A 354 -7.27 -0.74 -7.77
CA ALA A 354 -8.24 0.34 -7.72
C ALA A 354 -9.56 -0.10 -7.08
N ASN A 355 -10.15 0.80 -6.32
CA ASN A 355 -11.51 0.71 -5.82
C ASN A 355 -12.41 1.64 -6.64
N SER A 356 -13.27 1.04 -7.47
CA SER A 356 -14.23 1.73 -8.33
C SER A 356 -15.60 1.92 -7.67
N GLY A 357 -15.66 1.86 -6.34
CA GLY A 357 -16.89 2.08 -5.57
C GLY A 357 -17.93 0.97 -5.71
N TYR A 358 -19.06 1.18 -5.05
CA TYR A 358 -20.20 0.27 -5.20
C TYR A 358 -20.69 0.27 -6.66
N GLN A 359 -20.97 -0.91 -7.20
CA GLN A 359 -21.46 -1.09 -8.57
C GLN A 359 -20.50 -0.61 -9.68
N PHE A 360 -19.20 -0.41 -9.40
CA PHE A 360 -18.19 -0.04 -10.39
C PHE A 360 -18.42 1.35 -11.06
N ARG A 361 -19.07 2.26 -10.35
CA ARG A 361 -19.42 3.61 -10.86
C ARG A 361 -18.45 4.72 -10.47
N GLY A 362 -17.42 4.40 -9.68
CA GLY A 362 -16.50 5.37 -9.08
C GLY A 362 -17.16 6.20 -7.99
N TYR A 363 -16.42 7.19 -7.49
CA TYR A 363 -16.85 8.15 -6.47
C TYR A 363 -16.91 9.53 -7.08
N HIS A 364 -17.95 10.30 -6.78
CA HIS A 364 -17.95 11.72 -7.11
C HIS A 364 -17.14 12.45 -6.05
N ILE A 365 -15.96 12.95 -6.42
CA ILE A 365 -15.03 13.61 -5.49
C ILE A 365 -14.84 15.07 -5.92
N CYS A 366 -15.02 16.00 -4.98
CA CYS A 366 -14.73 17.41 -5.20
C CYS A 366 -13.23 17.66 -5.31
N ARG A 367 -12.78 18.26 -6.42
CA ARG A 367 -11.36 18.58 -6.65
C ARG A 367 -10.80 19.61 -5.66
N LYS A 368 -11.65 20.46 -5.08
CA LYS A 368 -11.24 21.53 -4.17
C LYS A 368 -11.13 21.06 -2.72
N CYS A 369 -12.15 20.35 -2.21
CA CYS A 369 -12.27 20.05 -0.78
C CYS A 369 -12.24 18.54 -0.43
N GLY A 370 -12.16 17.66 -1.43
CA GLY A 370 -12.11 16.22 -1.22
C GLY A 370 -13.43 15.56 -0.77
N ARG A 371 -14.53 16.34 -0.66
CA ARG A 371 -15.86 15.78 -0.35
C ARG A 371 -16.23 14.69 -1.35
N GLY A 372 -16.58 13.53 -0.84
CA GLY A 372 -16.99 12.36 -1.61
C GLY A 372 -18.50 12.14 -1.57
N PHE A 373 -19.06 11.71 -2.70
CA PHE A 373 -20.46 11.33 -2.82
C PHE A 373 -20.60 9.98 -3.53
N THR A 374 -21.50 9.14 -3.05
CA THR A 374 -21.83 7.84 -3.68
C THR A 374 -22.82 7.97 -4.84
N LYS A 375 -23.40 9.15 -5.03
CA LYS A 375 -24.34 9.50 -6.10
C LYS A 375 -23.97 10.87 -6.65
N THR A 376 -24.42 11.17 -7.87
CA THR A 376 -24.25 12.50 -8.45
C THR A 376 -24.86 13.56 -7.52
N PRO A 377 -24.09 14.57 -7.06
CA PRO A 377 -24.63 15.66 -6.27
C PRO A 377 -25.62 16.47 -7.11
N THR A 378 -26.77 16.82 -6.52
CA THR A 378 -27.87 17.53 -7.21
C THR A 378 -27.71 19.05 -7.23
N GLY A 379 -26.85 19.61 -6.36
CA GLY A 379 -26.60 21.05 -6.23
C GLY A 379 -25.30 21.52 -6.90
N ARG A 380 -25.24 22.82 -7.22
CA ARG A 380 -24.00 23.48 -7.67
C ARG A 380 -23.01 23.73 -6.53
N THR A 381 -23.49 23.69 -5.29
CA THR A 381 -22.70 23.84 -4.07
C THR A 381 -22.88 22.63 -3.16
N HIS A 382 -21.93 22.42 -2.25
CA HIS A 382 -21.98 21.40 -1.22
C HIS A 382 -21.21 21.84 0.01
N LYS A 383 -21.50 21.23 1.17
CA LYS A 383 -20.72 21.45 2.39
C LYS A 383 -19.41 20.64 2.35
N THR A 384 -18.29 21.30 2.64
CA THR A 384 -16.97 20.65 2.77
C THR A 384 -16.96 19.68 3.95
N PRO A 385 -15.92 18.82 4.07
CA PRO A 385 -15.75 18.00 5.27
C PRO A 385 -15.71 18.80 6.58
N TRP A 386 -15.22 20.05 6.54
CA TRP A 386 -15.16 20.96 7.68
C TRP A 386 -16.34 21.94 7.79
N GLY A 387 -17.36 21.81 6.94
CA GLY A 387 -18.65 22.49 7.10
C GLY A 387 -18.84 23.82 6.36
N THR A 388 -17.84 24.30 5.63
CA THR A 388 -17.94 25.50 4.76
C THR A 388 -18.71 25.21 3.48
N ASP A 389 -19.26 26.24 2.84
CA ASP A 389 -19.82 26.09 1.49
C ASP A 389 -18.73 26.03 0.43
N CYS A 390 -18.85 25.05 -0.47
CA CYS A 390 -17.93 24.81 -1.56
C CYS A 390 -18.67 24.80 -2.90
N SER A 391 -18.17 25.58 -3.85
CA SER A 391 -18.58 25.59 -5.26
C SER A 391 -17.63 24.77 -6.16
N GLY A 392 -16.78 23.94 -5.56
CA GLY A 392 -15.81 23.12 -6.28
C GLY A 392 -16.49 22.07 -7.16
N GLN A 393 -15.88 21.79 -8.32
CA GLN A 393 -16.39 20.79 -9.25
C GLN A 393 -16.10 19.37 -8.75
N THR A 394 -17.07 18.48 -8.94
CA THR A 394 -16.90 17.05 -8.67
C THR A 394 -16.50 16.30 -9.93
N LYS A 395 -15.63 15.31 -9.78
CA LYS A 395 -15.24 14.40 -10.85
C LYS A 395 -15.47 12.96 -10.39
N VAL A 396 -15.87 12.09 -11.32
CA VAL A 396 -15.99 10.65 -11.04
C VAL A 396 -14.59 10.05 -11.06
N LEU A 397 -14.14 9.57 -9.90
CA LEU A 397 -12.81 9.04 -9.68
C LEU A 397 -12.90 7.67 -9.01
N ASP A 398 -12.05 6.75 -9.41
CA ASP A 398 -11.73 5.56 -8.63
C ASP A 398 -10.61 5.89 -7.62
N LEU A 399 -10.56 5.19 -6.50
CA LEU A 399 -9.47 5.32 -5.52
C LEU A 399 -8.43 4.27 -5.85
N ALA A 400 -7.17 4.65 -6.07
CA ALA A 400 -6.14 3.68 -6.43
C ALA A 400 -4.93 3.71 -5.51
N HIS A 401 -4.17 2.62 -5.55
CA HIS A 401 -2.86 2.52 -4.93
C HIS A 401 -1.90 1.89 -5.94
N GLU A 402 -0.79 2.60 -6.16
CA GLU A 402 0.39 2.03 -6.83
C GLU A 402 1.33 1.47 -5.77
N ILE A 403 1.64 0.18 -5.85
CA ILE A 403 2.58 -0.52 -4.96
C ILE A 403 3.92 -0.59 -5.69
N CYS A 404 5.00 -0.21 -5.01
CA CYS A 404 6.37 -0.34 -5.52
C CYS A 404 7.09 -1.40 -4.67
N THR A 405 7.42 -2.53 -5.27
CA THR A 405 7.98 -3.69 -4.56
C THR A 405 8.74 -4.58 -5.53
N ASP A 406 9.51 -5.53 -5.00
CA ASP A 406 10.22 -6.50 -5.83
C ASP A 406 9.22 -7.50 -6.43
N ILE A 407 9.43 -7.86 -7.69
CA ILE A 407 8.56 -8.77 -8.43
C ILE A 407 9.35 -9.88 -9.12
N LEU A 408 8.74 -11.05 -9.17
CA LEU A 408 9.10 -12.21 -9.97
C LEU A 408 8.13 -12.32 -11.14
N GLN A 409 8.66 -12.48 -12.35
CA GLN A 409 7.90 -12.82 -13.54
C GLN A 409 8.32 -14.19 -14.09
N LEU A 410 7.34 -15.07 -14.27
CA LEU A 410 7.53 -16.40 -14.86
C LEU A 410 6.73 -16.51 -16.15
N ARG A 411 7.44 -16.78 -17.25
CA ARG A 411 6.85 -17.03 -18.57
C ARG A 411 7.01 -18.50 -18.93
N PHE A 412 5.97 -19.03 -19.58
CA PHE A 412 5.87 -20.42 -19.97
C PHE A 412 5.75 -20.50 -21.50
N HIS A 413 6.88 -20.67 -22.20
CA HIS A 413 6.99 -20.73 -23.66
C HIS A 413 7.53 -22.11 -24.05
N ASP A 414 6.97 -22.71 -25.09
CA ASP A 414 7.38 -24.06 -25.54
C ASP A 414 7.30 -25.16 -24.47
N CYS A 415 6.52 -24.93 -23.40
CA CYS A 415 6.14 -25.96 -22.44
C CYS A 415 5.31 -27.05 -23.12
N THR A 416 5.45 -28.29 -22.68
CA THR A 416 4.60 -29.40 -23.11
C THR A 416 3.87 -29.96 -21.89
N PRO A 417 2.52 -29.81 -21.80
CA PRO A 417 1.64 -29.11 -22.73
C PRO A 417 1.82 -27.59 -22.68
N ALA A 418 1.35 -26.91 -23.73
CA ALA A 418 1.40 -25.45 -23.82
C ALA A 418 0.67 -24.80 -22.64
N ALA A 419 1.13 -23.63 -22.20
CA ALA A 419 0.49 -22.88 -21.14
C ALA A 419 -0.95 -22.50 -21.52
N PRO A 420 -1.92 -22.65 -20.60
CA PRO A 420 -3.30 -22.26 -20.86
C PRO A 420 -3.42 -20.78 -21.22
N SER A 421 -4.39 -20.47 -22.10
CA SER A 421 -4.69 -19.10 -22.49
C SER A 421 -5.06 -18.25 -21.27
N ILE A 422 -4.69 -16.97 -21.29
CA ILE A 422 -4.97 -16.01 -20.22
C ILE A 422 -6.46 -15.87 -19.89
N VAL A 423 -7.33 -16.20 -20.85
CA VAL A 423 -8.78 -16.17 -20.69
C VAL A 423 -9.30 -17.31 -19.79
N ASP A 424 -8.51 -18.36 -19.57
CA ASP A 424 -8.81 -19.41 -18.59
C ASP A 424 -8.52 -18.92 -17.16
N ARG A 425 -9.41 -18.04 -16.70
CA ARG A 425 -9.33 -17.43 -15.36
C ARG A 425 -9.31 -18.47 -14.25
N ALA A 426 -10.04 -19.57 -14.39
CA ALA A 426 -10.10 -20.63 -13.38
C ALA A 426 -8.72 -21.30 -13.21
N PHE A 427 -8.06 -21.64 -14.32
CA PHE A 427 -6.69 -22.16 -14.28
C PHE A 427 -5.73 -21.18 -13.62
N TRP A 428 -5.68 -19.93 -14.09
CA TRP A 428 -4.68 -18.97 -13.62
C TRP A 428 -4.85 -18.58 -12.14
N LEU A 429 -6.09 -18.41 -11.66
CA LEU A 429 -6.34 -18.18 -10.23
C LEU A 429 -5.92 -19.37 -9.37
N SER A 430 -6.15 -20.58 -9.88
CA SER A 430 -5.74 -21.82 -9.22
C SER A 430 -4.23 -21.97 -9.21
N PHE A 431 -3.56 -21.65 -10.32
CA PHE A 431 -2.11 -21.73 -10.44
C PHE A 431 -1.41 -20.70 -9.55
N VAL A 432 -1.85 -19.43 -9.55
CA VAL A 432 -1.37 -18.41 -8.61
C VAL A 432 -1.50 -18.91 -7.17
N SER A 433 -2.66 -19.43 -6.79
CA SER A 433 -2.90 -19.93 -5.42
C SER A 433 -1.99 -21.11 -5.07
N ALA A 434 -1.80 -22.06 -6.00
CA ALA A 434 -0.91 -23.19 -5.81
C ALA A 434 0.55 -22.75 -5.66
N PHE A 435 1.01 -21.81 -6.49
CA PHE A 435 2.37 -21.28 -6.46
C PHE A 435 2.65 -20.55 -5.15
N LEU A 436 1.77 -19.63 -4.74
CA LEU A 436 1.93 -18.86 -3.49
C LEU A 436 1.96 -19.78 -2.26
N ASN A 437 1.04 -20.75 -2.19
CA ASN A 437 1.03 -21.72 -1.09
C ASN A 437 2.27 -22.62 -1.13
N GLY A 438 2.72 -23.04 -2.33
CA GLY A 438 3.93 -23.84 -2.51
C GLY A 438 5.20 -23.07 -2.12
N ALA A 439 5.28 -21.78 -2.42
CA ALA A 439 6.38 -20.91 -2.00
C ALA A 439 6.41 -20.70 -0.48
N SER A 440 5.23 -20.47 0.10
CA SER A 440 5.03 -20.36 1.56
C SER A 440 5.51 -21.64 2.27
N ASP A 441 5.06 -22.81 1.83
CA ASP A 441 5.45 -24.10 2.41
C ASP A 441 6.95 -24.42 2.18
N ALA A 442 7.48 -24.18 0.98
CA ALA A 442 8.85 -24.55 0.62
C ALA A 442 9.89 -23.71 1.38
N LEU A 443 9.61 -22.42 1.56
CA LEU A 443 10.56 -21.43 2.06
C LEU A 443 10.21 -20.90 3.44
N ASN A 444 9.13 -21.41 4.05
CA ASN A 444 8.55 -20.95 5.32
C ASN A 444 8.32 -19.43 5.32
N ILE A 445 7.70 -18.93 4.25
CA ILE A 445 7.30 -17.53 4.11
C ILE A 445 5.83 -17.43 4.55
N ASP A 446 5.44 -16.39 5.28
CA ASP A 446 4.03 -16.18 5.60
C ASP A 446 3.23 -15.98 4.29
N ALA A 447 2.12 -16.68 4.13
CA ALA A 447 1.30 -16.58 2.92
C ALA A 447 0.72 -15.16 2.71
N GLY A 448 0.64 -14.36 3.78
CA GLY A 448 0.29 -12.94 3.81
C GLY A 448 1.39 -12.00 3.35
N ASP A 449 2.64 -12.45 3.27
CA ASP A 449 3.77 -11.64 2.80
C ASP A 449 3.96 -11.73 1.28
N LEU A 450 3.28 -12.69 0.62
CA LEU A 450 3.33 -12.87 -0.83
C LEU A 450 2.01 -12.49 -1.51
N GLY A 451 2.14 -11.83 -2.66
CA GLY A 451 1.03 -11.56 -3.56
C GLY A 451 1.30 -12.15 -4.93
N GLY A 452 0.23 -12.43 -5.67
CA GLY A 452 0.33 -13.00 -7.00
C GLY A 452 -0.76 -12.50 -7.92
N THR A 453 -0.40 -12.26 -9.18
CA THR A 453 -1.31 -11.93 -10.26
C THR A 453 -0.82 -12.59 -11.55
N TYR A 454 -1.57 -12.42 -12.62
CA TYR A 454 -1.25 -13.03 -13.91
C TYR A 454 -1.71 -12.13 -15.05
N HIS A 455 -0.99 -12.09 -16.17
CA HIS A 455 -1.40 -11.29 -17.32
C HIS A 455 -0.88 -11.87 -18.62
N GLY A 456 -1.44 -11.45 -19.75
CA GLY A 456 -0.92 -11.80 -21.07
C GLY A 456 0.34 -10.99 -21.36
N TRP A 457 1.39 -11.64 -21.87
CA TRP A 457 2.68 -10.98 -22.10
C TRP A 457 2.99 -10.68 -23.57
N SER A 458 2.30 -11.33 -24.51
CA SER A 458 2.49 -11.11 -25.96
C SER A 458 1.29 -10.44 -26.62
N GLU A 459 1.49 -9.86 -27.80
CA GLU A 459 0.43 -9.23 -28.60
C GLU A 459 -0.58 -10.25 -29.17
N ASN A 460 -0.14 -11.45 -29.54
CA ASN A 460 -0.91 -12.37 -30.37
C ASN A 460 -1.16 -13.77 -29.79
N SER A 461 -0.44 -14.20 -28.76
CA SER A 461 -0.49 -15.60 -28.29
C SER A 461 -1.47 -15.85 -27.13
N TYR A 462 -1.95 -14.80 -26.46
CA TYR A 462 -2.72 -14.90 -25.20
C TYR A 462 -2.07 -15.79 -24.13
N VAL A 463 -0.78 -16.13 -24.28
CA VAL A 463 -0.04 -16.91 -23.29
C VAL A 463 0.10 -16.06 -22.04
N GLY A 464 -0.28 -16.64 -20.90
CA GLY A 464 -0.18 -15.97 -19.62
C GLY A 464 1.22 -16.04 -19.01
N GLU A 465 1.49 -15.06 -18.19
CA GLU A 465 2.67 -14.89 -17.36
C GLU A 465 2.21 -14.81 -15.91
N LEU A 466 2.91 -15.53 -15.02
CA LEU A 466 2.69 -15.43 -13.58
C LEU A 466 3.56 -14.29 -13.05
N VAL A 467 2.96 -13.43 -12.23
CA VAL A 467 3.66 -12.37 -11.51
C VAL A 467 3.49 -12.64 -10.02
N VAL A 468 4.60 -12.74 -9.31
CA VAL A 468 4.63 -12.87 -7.84
C VAL A 468 5.34 -11.66 -7.28
N TYR A 469 4.89 -11.14 -6.16
CA TYR A 469 5.44 -9.92 -5.58
C TYR A 469 5.43 -9.98 -4.06
N ASP A 470 6.33 -9.21 -3.47
CA ASP A 470 6.38 -9.04 -2.02
C ASP A 470 5.34 -8.01 -1.56
N ARG A 471 4.50 -8.37 -0.60
CA ARG A 471 3.51 -7.46 -0.01
C ARG A 471 4.13 -6.50 0.99
N ILE A 472 5.36 -6.74 1.43
CA ILE A 472 6.10 -5.83 2.30
C ILE A 472 6.66 -4.68 1.42
N PRO A 473 6.27 -3.42 1.66
CA PRO A 473 6.75 -2.30 0.85
C PRO A 473 8.28 -2.19 0.89
N GLY A 474 8.88 -2.01 -0.29
CA GLY A 474 10.33 -1.99 -0.46
C GLY A 474 11.01 -3.37 -0.51
N GLY A 475 10.25 -4.48 -0.52
CA GLY A 475 10.73 -5.85 -0.74
C GLY A 475 11.45 -6.47 0.45
N ALA A 476 10.87 -7.49 1.09
CA ALA A 476 11.54 -8.24 2.17
C ALA A 476 12.59 -9.24 1.66
N GLY A 477 12.82 -9.30 0.33
CA GLY A 477 13.76 -10.23 -0.30
C GLY A 477 13.18 -11.64 -0.48
N HIS A 478 11.86 -11.81 -0.36
CA HIS A 478 11.22 -13.09 -0.64
C HIS A 478 11.33 -13.50 -2.12
N ILE A 479 11.32 -12.52 -3.01
CA ILE A 479 11.40 -12.74 -4.46
C ILE A 479 12.72 -13.39 -4.87
N ALA A 480 13.86 -12.82 -4.49
CA ALA A 480 15.18 -13.41 -4.74
C ALA A 480 15.26 -14.86 -4.23
N ARG A 481 14.76 -15.13 -3.02
CA ARG A 481 14.72 -16.49 -2.46
C ARG A 481 13.86 -17.45 -3.27
N ILE A 482 12.73 -16.99 -3.79
CA ILE A 482 11.86 -17.80 -4.65
C ILE A 482 12.58 -18.11 -5.97
N VAL A 483 13.31 -17.16 -6.55
CA VAL A 483 14.09 -17.36 -7.77
C VAL A 483 15.16 -18.43 -7.56
N ASP A 484 15.95 -18.30 -6.49
CA ASP A 484 17.04 -19.24 -6.16
C ASP A 484 16.54 -20.67 -5.88
N ASN A 485 15.28 -20.82 -5.45
CA ASN A 485 14.69 -22.09 -5.04
C ASN A 485 13.46 -22.46 -5.89
N LEU A 486 13.35 -21.94 -7.11
CA LEU A 486 12.14 -22.04 -7.92
C LEU A 486 11.75 -23.50 -8.22
N ASP A 487 12.74 -24.38 -8.45
CA ASP A 487 12.51 -25.82 -8.60
C ASP A 487 11.83 -26.44 -7.37
N GLN A 488 12.29 -26.09 -6.17
CA GLN A 488 11.69 -26.56 -4.93
C GLN A 488 10.26 -26.02 -4.79
N VAL A 489 10.04 -24.74 -5.09
CA VAL A 489 8.72 -24.09 -5.00
C VAL A 489 7.71 -24.75 -5.94
N LEU A 490 8.06 -24.97 -7.22
CA LEU A 490 7.19 -25.62 -8.20
C LEU A 490 6.85 -27.06 -7.80
N ASN A 491 7.84 -27.79 -7.28
CA ASN A 491 7.64 -29.16 -6.81
C ASN A 491 6.73 -29.23 -5.58
N THR A 492 6.93 -28.35 -4.60
CA THR A 492 6.09 -28.26 -3.40
C THR A 492 4.66 -27.86 -3.78
N ALA A 493 4.49 -26.91 -4.71
CA ALA A 493 3.19 -26.55 -5.24
C ALA A 493 2.45 -27.75 -5.84
N LEU A 494 3.13 -28.54 -6.71
CA LEU A 494 2.58 -29.77 -7.30
C LEU A 494 2.20 -30.80 -6.23
N VAL A 495 3.10 -31.10 -5.28
CA VAL A 495 2.86 -32.05 -4.19
C VAL A 495 1.65 -31.64 -3.38
N ARG A 496 1.55 -30.37 -2.99
CA ARG A 496 0.43 -29.84 -2.20
C ARG A 496 -0.92 -30.04 -2.91
N VAL A 497 -1.00 -29.73 -4.20
CA VAL A 497 -2.26 -29.91 -4.95
C VAL A 497 -2.56 -31.39 -5.23
N ARG A 498 -1.56 -32.18 -5.57
CA ARG A 498 -1.73 -33.60 -5.94
C ARG A 498 -2.11 -34.46 -4.74
N ASP A 499 -1.42 -34.29 -3.62
CA ASP A 499 -1.50 -35.21 -2.46
C ASP A 499 -2.59 -34.78 -1.46
N CYS A 500 -3.29 -33.70 -1.73
CA CYS A 500 -4.41 -33.25 -0.92
C CYS A 500 -5.58 -34.27 -0.96
N LYS A 501 -6.05 -34.64 0.23
CA LYS A 501 -7.05 -35.71 0.49
C LYS A 501 -8.50 -35.34 0.13
N CYS A 502 -8.74 -34.14 -0.39
CA CYS A 502 -10.07 -33.71 -0.81
C CYS A 502 -10.58 -34.67 -1.93
N PRO A 503 -11.75 -35.31 -1.78
CA PRO A 503 -12.19 -36.41 -2.64
C PRO A 503 -12.48 -35.97 -4.08
N ASP A 504 -12.92 -34.73 -4.24
CA ASP A 504 -13.12 -34.12 -5.54
C ASP A 504 -11.84 -33.38 -6.01
N ARG A 505 -11.36 -33.74 -7.20
CA ARG A 505 -10.20 -33.12 -7.85
C ARG A 505 -10.57 -31.84 -8.59
N GLU A 506 -11.85 -31.61 -8.87
CA GLU A 506 -12.36 -30.33 -9.40
C GLU A 506 -12.60 -29.30 -8.27
N ALA A 507 -12.61 -29.74 -7.02
CA ALA A 507 -12.78 -28.87 -5.86
C ALA A 507 -11.46 -28.30 -5.31
N SER A 508 -11.62 -27.30 -4.44
CA SER A 508 -10.56 -26.65 -3.67
C SER A 508 -10.84 -26.69 -2.17
N CYS A 509 -9.80 -26.70 -1.35
CA CYS A 509 -9.87 -26.66 0.11
C CYS A 509 -8.62 -25.96 0.68
N TYR A 510 -8.60 -25.67 1.98
CA TYR A 510 -7.47 -24.98 2.63
C TYR A 510 -6.15 -25.76 2.57
N ALA A 511 -6.24 -27.09 2.54
CA ALA A 511 -5.09 -27.98 2.38
C ALA A 511 -4.41 -27.88 1.00
N CYS A 512 -5.07 -27.30 -0.01
CA CYS A 512 -4.51 -27.16 -1.35
C CYS A 512 -4.46 -25.70 -1.80
N LEU A 513 -5.58 -25.15 -2.27
CA LEU A 513 -5.63 -23.86 -2.97
C LEU A 513 -6.21 -22.72 -2.12
N ARG A 514 -7.09 -22.99 -1.16
CA ARG A 514 -7.79 -21.92 -0.44
C ARG A 514 -6.92 -21.30 0.64
N SER A 515 -6.98 -19.98 0.76
CA SER A 515 -6.39 -19.17 1.82
C SER A 515 -7.39 -18.08 2.23
N TYR A 516 -7.11 -17.37 3.32
CA TYR A 516 -7.94 -16.23 3.73
C TYR A 516 -7.94 -15.13 2.64
N LEU A 517 -6.82 -14.94 1.94
CA LEU A 517 -6.62 -13.86 0.96
C LEU A 517 -7.38 -14.08 -0.35
N ASN A 518 -7.69 -15.32 -0.72
CA ASN A 518 -8.36 -15.65 -1.98
C ASN A 518 -9.85 -15.98 -1.87
N GLN A 519 -10.47 -15.63 -0.74
CA GLN A 519 -11.89 -15.85 -0.45
C GLN A 519 -12.86 -15.39 -1.55
N SER A 520 -12.51 -14.31 -2.26
CA SER A 520 -13.38 -13.71 -3.28
C SER A 520 -13.59 -14.57 -4.52
N TYR A 521 -12.74 -15.58 -4.75
CA TYR A 521 -12.80 -16.42 -5.95
C TYR A 521 -12.66 -17.92 -5.66
N TRP A 522 -12.95 -18.37 -4.42
CA TRP A 522 -12.89 -19.79 -4.05
C TRP A 522 -13.73 -20.73 -4.93
N GLU A 523 -14.86 -20.24 -5.44
CA GLU A 523 -15.76 -21.00 -6.30
C GLU A 523 -15.16 -21.29 -7.68
N GLU A 524 -14.14 -20.53 -8.09
CA GLU A 524 -13.46 -20.68 -9.38
C GLU A 524 -12.23 -21.58 -9.30
N LEU A 525 -11.75 -21.87 -8.08
CA LEU A 525 -10.51 -22.61 -7.87
C LEU A 525 -10.68 -24.10 -8.18
N LYS A 526 -9.91 -24.58 -9.16
CA LYS A 526 -9.88 -25.96 -9.63
C LYS A 526 -8.49 -26.55 -9.54
N ARG A 527 -8.38 -27.72 -8.92
CA ARG A 527 -7.09 -28.34 -8.61
C ARG A 527 -6.56 -29.21 -9.74
N ARG A 528 -7.43 -29.99 -10.39
CA ARG A 528 -7.06 -30.89 -11.48
C ARG A 528 -6.28 -30.21 -12.62
N PRO A 529 -6.71 -29.07 -13.19
CA PRO A 529 -5.98 -28.42 -14.27
C PRO A 529 -4.55 -28.06 -13.88
N VAL A 530 -4.35 -27.64 -12.63
CA VAL A 530 -3.03 -27.30 -12.09
C VAL A 530 -2.17 -28.55 -11.90
N ILE A 531 -2.73 -29.66 -11.39
CA ILE A 531 -2.01 -30.94 -11.24
C ILE A 531 -1.52 -31.44 -12.59
N GLU A 532 -2.40 -31.52 -13.58
CA GLU A 532 -2.08 -32.06 -14.91
C GLU A 532 -1.02 -31.19 -15.57
N TRP A 533 -1.15 -29.87 -15.52
CA TRP A 533 -0.19 -28.96 -16.14
C TRP A 533 1.17 -28.96 -15.43
N LEU A 534 1.21 -28.76 -14.10
CA LEU A 534 2.46 -28.79 -13.32
C LEU A 534 3.15 -30.15 -13.38
N GLY A 535 2.38 -31.25 -13.34
CA GLY A 535 2.91 -32.60 -13.46
C GLY A 535 3.67 -32.79 -14.78
N ASN A 536 3.09 -32.35 -15.90
CA ASN A 536 3.72 -32.48 -17.21
C ASN A 536 4.98 -31.61 -17.36
N ILE A 537 4.92 -30.32 -16.99
CA ILE A 537 6.08 -29.43 -17.17
C ILE A 537 7.28 -29.85 -16.29
N LEU A 538 7.01 -30.47 -15.14
CA LEU A 538 8.05 -30.97 -14.23
C LEU A 538 8.50 -32.41 -14.56
N GLY A 539 7.91 -33.06 -15.57
CA GLY A 539 8.21 -34.45 -15.92
C GLY A 539 7.76 -35.47 -14.86
N LYS A 540 6.69 -35.15 -14.12
CA LYS A 540 6.13 -35.93 -12.99
C LYS A 540 4.64 -36.24 -13.18
N ALA A 541 4.15 -36.18 -14.42
CA ALA A 541 2.76 -36.41 -14.81
C ALA A 541 2.29 -37.84 -14.51
#